data_AF-X0ZBA9-F1
#
_entry.id   AF-X0ZBA9-F1
#
_cell.length_a   1.000
_cell.length_b   1.000
_cell.length_c   1.000
_cell.angle_alpha   90.00
_cell.angle_beta   90.00
_cell.angle_gamma   90.00
#
_symmetry.space_group_name_H-M   'P 1'
#
loop_
_entity.id
_entity.type
_entity.pdbx_description
1 polymer ?
#
loop_
_entity_poly.entity_id
_entity_poly.type
_entity_poly.pdbx_seq_one_letter_code
_entity_poly.pdbx_strand_id
1 'polypeptide(L)'
;MEIIEVPRTGETIDTKHIIAYLEDKRKKRGDFFNLYCRENIPLAVLAISEGGLTNAIGRIINESKGFVRFSSGDLAEINEQKEIAKRIIADQPFYIDGTSALVLLEAGLLEKIYEHLPNLKVPQSVITLLLETEENFRYMPGKVGHMGYAQGKLTVSLIDQEKEVAIQRNFEKCIKVLESKPRNIVAVSSANKSDCFSEQTVPSALCDACVLAQKDNV
;
A
#
# COMPACT_ATOMS: atom_id res chain seq x y z
N MET A 1 -8.40 -7.86 -4.03
CA MET A 1 -8.81 -8.06 -5.44
C MET A 1 -8.30 -9.42 -5.88
N GLU A 2 -9.08 -10.16 -6.66
CA GLU A 2 -8.66 -11.46 -7.18
C GLU A 2 -8.23 -11.23 -8.62
N ILE A 3 -6.91 -11.22 -8.86
CA ILE A 3 -6.33 -11.10 -10.19
C ILE A 3 -6.12 -12.52 -10.71
N ILE A 4 -6.69 -12.84 -11.86
CA ILE A 4 -6.53 -14.14 -12.49
C ILE A 4 -5.45 -14.03 -13.56
N GLU A 5 -4.43 -14.88 -13.45
CA GLU A 5 -3.37 -14.99 -14.46
C GLU A 5 -3.90 -15.72 -15.69
N VAL A 6 -3.65 -15.16 -16.88
CA VAL A 6 -4.12 -15.74 -18.14
C VAL A 6 -2.95 -16.49 -18.84
N PRO A 7 -3.03 -17.82 -19.00
CA PRO A 7 -1.97 -18.62 -19.63
C PRO A 7 -1.96 -18.51 -21.17
N ARG A 8 -0.81 -18.78 -21.79
CA ARG A 8 -0.58 -18.71 -23.25
C ARG A 8 -1.33 -19.77 -24.09
N THR A 9 -1.59 -20.96 -23.56
CA THR A 9 -2.06 -22.11 -24.35
C THR A 9 -3.52 -22.46 -24.04
N GLY A 10 -4.38 -22.14 -25.02
CA GLY A 10 -5.57 -22.89 -25.42
C GLY A 10 -6.52 -23.43 -24.35
N GLU A 11 -7.52 -22.63 -24.00
CA GLU A 11 -8.95 -22.95 -24.01
C GLU A 11 -9.68 -21.63 -23.76
N THR A 12 -10.72 -21.32 -24.54
CA THR A 12 -11.57 -20.16 -24.26
C THR A 12 -12.14 -20.31 -22.86
N ILE A 13 -11.63 -19.54 -21.90
CA ILE A 13 -12.13 -19.53 -20.52
C ILE A 13 -13.61 -19.15 -20.58
N ASP A 14 -14.51 -20.04 -20.15
CA ASP A 14 -15.91 -19.68 -19.95
C ASP A 14 -15.99 -18.69 -18.78
N THR A 15 -16.07 -17.41 -19.13
CA THR A 15 -16.09 -16.32 -18.18
C THR A 15 -17.43 -16.18 -17.46
N LYS A 16 -18.49 -16.87 -17.87
CA LYS A 16 -19.84 -16.68 -17.30
C LYS A 16 -19.89 -16.98 -15.81
N HIS A 17 -19.30 -18.11 -15.39
CA HIS A 17 -19.25 -18.49 -13.99
C HIS A 17 -18.26 -17.63 -13.18
N ILE A 18 -17.17 -17.19 -13.81
CA ILE A 18 -16.19 -16.28 -13.21
C ILE A 18 -16.82 -14.91 -12.95
N ILE A 19 -17.57 -14.36 -13.91
CA ILE A 19 -18.27 -13.08 -13.78
C ILE A 19 -19.32 -13.17 -12.66
N ALA A 20 -20.15 -14.22 -12.65
CA ALA A 20 -21.17 -14.38 -11.61
C ALA A 20 -20.56 -14.47 -10.20
N TYR A 21 -19.44 -15.17 -10.07
CA TYR A 21 -18.69 -15.26 -8.81
C TYR A 21 -18.09 -13.91 -8.39
N LEU A 22 -17.43 -13.21 -9.31
CA LEU A 22 -16.84 -11.89 -9.06
C LEU A 22 -17.90 -10.84 -8.74
N GLU A 23 -19.09 -10.92 -9.35
CA GLU A 23 -20.24 -10.09 -9.03
C GLU A 23 -20.79 -10.34 -7.63
N ASP A 24 -20.95 -11.60 -7.22
CA ASP A 24 -21.42 -11.93 -5.87
C ASP A 24 -20.44 -11.45 -4.80
N LYS A 25 -19.13 -11.69 -4.99
CA LYS A 25 -18.08 -11.15 -4.12
C LYS A 25 -18.10 -9.62 -4.09
N ARG A 26 -18.26 -8.97 -5.24
CA ARG A 26 -18.33 -7.50 -5.34
C ARG A 26 -19.54 -6.94 -4.63
N LYS A 27 -20.72 -7.56 -4.73
CA LYS A 27 -21.92 -7.14 -4.00
C LYS A 27 -21.69 -7.17 -2.48
N LYS A 28 -21.09 -8.26 -1.98
CA LYS A 28 -20.78 -8.40 -0.54
C LYS A 28 -19.80 -7.35 -0.02
N ARG A 29 -18.83 -6.91 -0.83
CA ARG A 29 -17.84 -5.89 -0.44
C ARG A 29 -18.23 -4.46 -0.82
N GLY A 30 -19.19 -4.29 -1.73
CA GLY A 30 -19.53 -3.01 -2.36
C GLY A 30 -20.11 -1.98 -1.40
N ASP A 31 -20.84 -2.42 -0.38
CA ASP A 31 -21.48 -1.52 0.58
C ASP A 31 -20.44 -0.76 1.42
N PHE A 32 -19.37 -1.45 1.86
CA PHE A 32 -18.30 -0.80 2.61
C PHE A 32 -17.49 0.15 1.73
N PHE A 33 -17.15 -0.23 0.50
CA PHE A 33 -16.44 0.67 -0.42
C PHE A 33 -17.25 1.93 -0.75
N ASN A 34 -18.58 1.81 -0.89
CA ASN A 34 -19.46 2.95 -1.07
C ASN A 34 -19.48 3.87 0.16
N LEU A 35 -19.49 3.30 1.36
CA LEU A 35 -19.36 4.06 2.60
C LEU A 35 -18.02 4.79 2.66
N TYR A 36 -16.91 4.10 2.37
CA TYR A 36 -15.56 4.71 2.26
C TYR A 36 -15.51 5.91 1.31
N CYS A 37 -16.19 5.82 0.18
CA CYS A 37 -16.22 6.92 -0.78
C CYS A 37 -17.02 8.14 -0.31
N ARG A 38 -18.02 7.94 0.55
CA ARG A 38 -18.90 9.01 1.06
C ARG A 38 -18.34 9.65 2.33
N GLU A 39 -17.79 8.83 3.20
CA GLU A 39 -17.34 9.21 4.54
C GLU A 39 -15.82 9.48 4.58
N ASN A 40 -15.33 10.07 5.67
CA ASN A 40 -13.90 10.30 5.89
C ASN A 40 -13.21 9.08 6.52
N ILE A 41 -13.38 7.90 5.90
CA ILE A 41 -12.84 6.65 6.43
C ILE A 41 -11.35 6.51 6.06
N PRO A 42 -10.45 6.20 7.01
CA PRO A 42 -9.03 5.99 6.70
C PRO A 42 -8.78 4.83 5.74
N LEU A 43 -7.75 4.97 4.88
CA LEU A 43 -7.34 3.90 3.95
C LEU A 43 -7.01 2.58 4.67
N ALA A 44 -6.44 2.67 5.87
CA ALA A 44 -6.14 1.50 6.70
C ALA A 44 -7.37 0.63 7.00
N VAL A 45 -8.54 1.25 7.17
CA VAL A 45 -9.79 0.52 7.40
C VAL A 45 -10.29 -0.12 6.10
N LEU A 46 -10.17 0.58 4.97
CA LEU A 46 -10.46 -0.01 3.65
C LEU A 46 -9.57 -1.21 3.37
N ALA A 47 -8.27 -1.14 3.70
CA ALA A 47 -7.33 -2.25 3.56
C ALA A 47 -7.76 -3.51 4.31
N ILE A 48 -8.38 -3.39 5.50
CA ILE A 48 -8.92 -4.56 6.22
C ILE A 48 -10.01 -5.23 5.37
N SER A 49 -10.99 -4.45 4.88
CA SER A 49 -12.12 -4.98 4.12
C SER A 49 -11.71 -5.56 2.75
N GLU A 50 -10.68 -4.99 2.13
CA GLU A 50 -10.19 -5.42 0.81
C GLU A 50 -9.12 -6.51 0.87
N GLY A 51 -8.63 -6.85 2.07
CA GLY A 51 -7.60 -7.87 2.30
C GLY A 51 -6.20 -7.39 1.94
N GLY A 52 -5.86 -6.14 2.26
CA GLY A 52 -4.53 -5.56 2.09
C GLY A 52 -4.53 -4.16 1.47
N LEU A 53 -3.40 -3.47 1.61
CA LEU A 53 -3.20 -2.10 1.11
C LEU A 53 -3.25 -2.03 -0.42
N THR A 54 -2.50 -2.89 -1.11
CA THR A 54 -2.45 -2.96 -2.58
C THR A 54 -3.84 -3.23 -3.16
N ASN A 55 -4.61 -4.09 -2.51
CA ASN A 55 -6.00 -4.40 -2.87
C ASN A 55 -6.93 -3.18 -2.72
N ALA A 56 -6.80 -2.43 -1.62
CA ALA A 56 -7.57 -1.20 -1.40
C ALA A 56 -7.25 -0.11 -2.42
N ILE A 57 -5.96 0.12 -2.72
CA ILE A 57 -5.52 1.08 -3.75
C ILE A 57 -6.02 0.64 -5.13
N GLY A 58 -5.87 -0.65 -5.47
CA GLY A 58 -6.35 -1.21 -6.73
C GLY A 58 -7.87 -1.04 -6.90
N ARG A 59 -8.64 -1.17 -5.81
CA ARG A 59 -10.09 -0.92 -5.80
C ARG A 59 -10.43 0.53 -6.16
N ILE A 60 -9.73 1.49 -5.57
CA ILE A 60 -9.91 2.93 -5.84
C ILE A 60 -9.63 3.25 -7.30
N ILE A 61 -8.51 2.77 -7.84
CA ILE A 61 -8.08 3.01 -9.22
C ILE A 61 -9.06 2.39 -10.21
N ASN A 62 -9.40 1.11 -10.03
CA ASN A 62 -10.19 0.35 -10.99
C ASN A 62 -11.66 0.75 -11.04
N GLU A 63 -12.24 1.15 -9.89
CA GLU A 63 -13.59 1.72 -9.89
C GLU A 63 -13.57 3.21 -10.30
N SER A 64 -12.38 3.82 -10.43
CA SER A 64 -12.18 5.25 -10.68
C SER A 64 -12.97 6.12 -9.70
N LYS A 65 -12.96 5.70 -8.42
CA LYS A 65 -13.80 6.27 -7.36
C LYS A 65 -13.09 6.19 -6.02
N GLY A 66 -13.28 7.21 -5.19
CA GLY A 66 -12.65 7.32 -3.88
C GLY A 66 -11.27 7.96 -3.98
N PHE A 67 -10.69 8.30 -2.82
CA PHE A 67 -9.40 8.98 -2.74
C PHE A 67 -8.66 8.54 -1.49
N VAL A 68 -7.35 8.32 -1.61
CA VAL A 68 -6.46 8.22 -0.46
C VAL A 68 -6.35 9.62 0.15
N ARG A 69 -6.92 9.81 1.34
CA ARG A 69 -6.92 11.09 2.04
C ARG A 69 -5.68 11.15 2.93
N PHE A 70 -4.70 11.95 2.54
CA PHE A 70 -3.46 12.17 3.28
C PHE A 70 -3.30 13.62 3.74
N SER A 71 -4.16 14.53 3.27
CA SER A 71 -4.17 15.95 3.64
C SER A 71 -5.57 16.53 3.47
N SER A 72 -5.98 17.42 4.38
CA SER A 72 -7.16 18.28 4.22
C SER A 72 -6.94 19.37 3.17
N GLY A 73 -5.69 19.75 2.93
CA GLY A 73 -5.27 20.75 1.97
C GLY A 73 -5.50 22.19 2.45
N ASP A 74 -5.87 22.38 3.71
CA ASP A 74 -6.03 23.70 4.30
C ASP A 74 -4.67 24.32 4.68
N LEU A 75 -4.64 25.65 4.75
CA LEU A 75 -3.41 26.38 5.02
C LEU A 75 -2.84 26.09 6.42
N ALA A 76 -3.69 25.76 7.38
CA ALA A 76 -3.26 25.47 8.75
C ALA A 76 -2.48 24.15 8.80
N GLU A 77 -3.03 23.10 8.19
CA GLU A 77 -2.38 21.80 8.04
C GLU A 77 -1.07 21.93 7.27
N ILE A 78 -1.05 22.68 6.16
CA ILE A 78 0.19 22.90 5.39
C ILE A 78 1.28 23.56 6.25
N ASN A 79 0.92 24.54 7.08
CA ASN A 79 1.87 25.19 7.97
C ASN A 79 2.35 24.25 9.09
N GLU A 80 1.46 23.41 9.63
CA GLU A 80 1.83 22.38 10.59
C GLU A 80 2.80 21.35 10.00
N GLN A 81 2.53 20.86 8.78
CA GLN A 81 3.42 19.96 8.06
C GLN A 81 4.81 20.56 7.82
N LYS A 82 4.89 21.88 7.55
CA LYS A 82 6.19 22.58 7.44
C LYS A 82 6.95 22.60 8.77
N GLU A 83 6.27 22.85 9.89
CA GLU A 83 6.90 22.80 11.21
C GLU A 83 7.35 21.38 11.57
N ILE A 84 6.55 20.36 11.27
CA ILE A 84 6.95 18.95 11.38
C ILE A 84 8.20 18.68 10.54
N ALA A 85 8.22 19.08 9.27
CA ALA A 85 9.36 18.86 8.38
C ALA A 85 10.64 19.54 8.89
N LYS A 86 10.54 20.77 9.43
CA LYS A 86 11.70 21.45 10.06
C LYS A 86 12.25 20.64 11.23
N ARG A 87 11.38 20.08 12.08
CA ARG A 87 11.82 19.26 13.22
C ARG A 87 12.47 17.95 12.78
N ILE A 88 11.93 17.30 11.74
CA ILE A 88 12.52 16.10 11.14
C ILE A 88 13.94 16.40 10.61
N ILE A 89 14.11 17.51 9.91
CA ILE A 89 15.43 17.95 9.40
C ILE A 89 16.38 18.28 10.56
N ALA A 90 15.85 18.75 11.69
CA ALA A 90 16.59 18.99 12.93
C ALA A 90 16.82 17.71 13.78
N ASP A 91 16.79 16.52 13.16
CA ASP A 91 17.10 15.22 13.74
C ASP A 91 16.03 14.62 14.69
N GLN A 92 14.79 15.13 14.66
CA GLN A 92 13.69 14.50 15.40
C GLN A 92 13.39 13.10 14.81
N PRO A 93 13.19 12.06 15.66
CA PRO A 93 12.72 10.76 15.20
C PRO A 93 11.39 10.88 14.48
N PHE A 94 11.24 10.16 13.39
CA PHE A 94 9.96 10.03 12.71
C PHE A 94 9.86 8.67 12.02
N TYR A 95 8.63 8.26 11.76
CA TYR A 95 8.29 6.90 11.35
C TYR A 95 7.60 6.91 9.99
N ILE A 96 8.02 6.02 9.09
CA ILE A 96 7.36 5.85 7.79
C ILE A 96 6.36 4.69 7.85
N ASP A 97 5.13 4.91 7.40
CA ASP A 97 4.12 3.86 7.22
C ASP A 97 4.19 3.24 5.80
N GLY A 98 3.52 2.11 5.61
CA GLY A 98 3.53 1.37 4.35
C GLY A 98 2.90 2.11 3.17
N THR A 99 1.89 2.97 3.40
CA THR A 99 1.30 3.82 2.35
C THR A 99 2.31 4.86 1.91
N SER A 100 2.91 5.58 2.85
CA SER A 100 3.93 6.59 2.60
C SER A 100 5.15 5.99 1.89
N ALA A 101 5.60 4.80 2.31
CA ALA A 101 6.69 4.08 1.67
C ALA A 101 6.38 3.73 0.20
N LEU A 102 5.19 3.18 -0.08
CA LEU A 102 4.78 2.86 -1.45
C LEU A 102 4.68 4.09 -2.34
N VAL A 103 4.12 5.20 -1.83
CA VAL A 103 4.00 6.45 -2.61
C VAL A 103 5.37 7.04 -2.92
N LEU A 104 6.27 7.09 -1.95
CA LEU A 104 7.63 7.63 -2.15
C LEU A 104 8.48 6.74 -3.05
N LEU A 105 8.28 5.42 -3.00
CA LEU A 105 8.89 4.45 -3.91
C LEU A 105 8.42 4.67 -5.34
N GLU A 106 7.11 4.70 -5.56
CA GLU A 106 6.53 4.86 -6.91
C GLU A 106 6.93 6.20 -7.52
N ALA A 107 7.01 7.26 -6.72
CA ALA A 107 7.47 8.57 -7.17
C ALA A 107 9.00 8.67 -7.35
N GLY A 108 9.78 7.64 -6.96
CA GLY A 108 11.24 7.67 -6.97
C GLY A 108 11.82 8.80 -6.09
N LEU A 109 11.09 9.18 -5.03
CA LEU A 109 11.44 10.29 -4.15
C LEU A 109 12.20 9.83 -2.93
N LEU A 110 11.95 8.61 -2.43
CA LEU A 110 12.57 8.14 -1.19
C LEU A 110 14.10 8.22 -1.23
N GLU A 111 14.72 7.71 -2.30
CA GLU A 111 16.17 7.75 -2.50
C GLU A 111 16.72 9.18 -2.46
N LYS A 112 15.98 10.13 -3.04
CA LYS A 112 16.39 11.54 -3.13
C LYS A 112 16.35 12.25 -1.78
N ILE A 113 15.39 11.87 -0.93
CA ILE A 113 15.18 12.55 0.36
C ILE A 113 15.85 11.82 1.52
N TYR A 114 16.19 10.53 1.39
CA TYR A 114 16.66 9.70 2.50
C TYR A 114 17.94 10.22 3.17
N GLU A 115 18.86 10.81 2.42
CA GLU A 115 20.07 11.44 2.97
C GLU A 115 19.74 12.65 3.87
N HIS A 116 18.62 13.32 3.61
CA HIS A 116 18.13 14.46 4.38
C HIS A 116 17.23 14.04 5.55
N LEU A 117 17.05 12.74 5.77
CA LEU A 117 16.21 12.16 6.81
C LEU A 117 17.06 11.32 7.76
N PRO A 118 17.93 11.97 8.56
CA PRO A 118 18.97 11.28 9.34
C PRO A 118 18.38 10.27 10.34
N ASN A 119 17.23 10.61 10.93
CA ASN A 119 16.58 9.85 11.98
C ASN A 119 15.27 9.17 11.53
N LEU A 120 15.13 8.87 10.23
CA LEU A 120 14.01 8.06 9.74
C LEU A 120 14.06 6.68 10.40
N LYS A 121 12.98 6.29 11.06
CA LYS A 121 12.75 4.95 11.61
C LYS A 121 11.75 4.19 10.74
N VAL A 122 12.05 2.92 10.51
CA VAL A 122 11.30 2.07 9.58
C VAL A 122 10.76 0.87 10.37
N PRO A 123 9.43 0.75 10.52
CA PRO A 123 8.86 -0.47 11.06
C PRO A 123 9.22 -1.68 10.20
N GLN A 124 9.61 -2.80 10.81
CA GLN A 124 9.95 -4.02 10.07
C GLN A 124 8.79 -4.50 9.17
N SER A 125 7.55 -4.32 9.61
CA SER A 125 6.35 -4.64 8.85
C SER A 125 6.23 -3.86 7.54
N VAL A 126 6.79 -2.66 7.45
CA VAL A 126 6.84 -1.88 6.20
C VAL A 126 7.80 -2.52 5.21
N ILE A 127 8.97 -2.97 5.66
CA ILE A 127 9.93 -3.70 4.80
C ILE A 127 9.29 -5.01 4.30
N THR A 128 8.62 -5.75 5.19
CA THR A 128 7.89 -6.97 4.82
C THR A 128 6.82 -6.70 3.77
N LEU A 129 6.01 -5.64 3.94
CA LEU A 129 5.02 -5.23 2.94
C LEU A 129 5.67 -4.94 1.57
N LEU A 130 6.80 -4.23 1.55
CA LEU A 130 7.50 -3.91 0.30
C LEU A 130 8.03 -5.17 -0.39
N LEU A 131 8.60 -6.12 0.35
CA LEU A 131 9.05 -7.41 -0.17
C LEU A 131 7.89 -8.23 -0.75
N GLU A 132 6.80 -8.39 0.01
CA GLU A 132 5.60 -9.10 -0.45
C GLU A 132 4.97 -8.45 -1.68
N THR A 133 5.06 -7.11 -1.77
CA THR A 133 4.55 -6.37 -2.92
C THR A 133 5.46 -6.55 -4.14
N GLU A 134 6.78 -6.51 -3.97
CA GLU A 134 7.78 -6.74 -5.01
C GLU A 134 7.59 -8.10 -5.69
N GLU A 135 7.30 -9.15 -4.93
CA GLU A 135 7.06 -10.50 -5.46
C GLU A 135 5.94 -10.55 -6.52
N ASN A 136 4.94 -9.67 -6.43
CA ASN A 136 3.84 -9.62 -7.41
C ASN A 136 4.29 -9.16 -8.80
N PHE A 137 5.44 -8.48 -8.90
CA PHE A 137 6.01 -8.00 -10.16
C PHE A 137 7.06 -8.95 -10.74
N ARG A 138 7.29 -10.09 -10.09
CA ARG A 138 8.22 -11.09 -10.60
C ARG A 138 7.67 -11.70 -11.88
N TYR A 139 8.39 -11.52 -12.98
CA TYR A 139 8.03 -12.12 -14.26
C TYR A 139 8.00 -13.66 -14.16
N MET A 140 6.89 -14.25 -14.58
CA MET A 140 6.75 -15.69 -14.74
C MET A 140 6.61 -16.05 -16.22
N PRO A 141 7.47 -16.92 -16.77
CA PRO A 141 7.36 -17.39 -18.14
C PRO A 141 5.97 -18.00 -18.42
N GLY A 142 5.31 -17.55 -19.49
CA GLY A 142 4.01 -18.08 -19.93
C GLY A 142 2.79 -17.25 -19.51
N LYS A 143 2.98 -16.20 -18.71
CA LYS A 143 1.94 -15.23 -18.33
C LYS A 143 1.74 -14.22 -19.47
N VAL A 144 0.50 -14.06 -19.95
CA VAL A 144 0.17 -13.12 -21.04
C VAL A 144 -0.35 -11.78 -20.52
N GLY A 145 -0.98 -11.82 -19.36
CA GLY A 145 -1.71 -10.70 -18.82
C GLY A 145 -2.40 -11.04 -17.52
N HIS A 146 -3.09 -10.04 -17.02
CA HIS A 146 -3.95 -10.10 -15.85
C HIS A 146 -5.40 -9.90 -16.28
N MET A 147 -6.29 -10.71 -15.73
CA MET A 147 -7.72 -10.49 -15.81
C MET A 147 -8.20 -9.94 -14.46
N GLY A 148 -8.88 -8.80 -14.51
CA GLY A 148 -9.55 -8.17 -13.38
C GLY A 148 -11.03 -7.95 -13.67
N TYR A 149 -11.80 -7.66 -12.62
CA TYR A 149 -13.21 -7.29 -12.72
C TYR A 149 -13.46 -5.98 -11.99
N ALA A 150 -13.95 -4.99 -12.72
CA ALA A 150 -14.19 -3.64 -12.21
C ALA A 150 -15.33 -2.98 -12.97
N GLN A 151 -16.09 -2.09 -12.33
CA GLN A 151 -17.17 -1.32 -12.96
C GLN A 151 -18.20 -2.19 -13.72
N GLY A 152 -18.40 -3.44 -13.30
CA GLY A 152 -19.35 -4.35 -13.95
C GLY A 152 -18.78 -5.12 -15.15
N LYS A 153 -17.48 -5.00 -15.43
CA LYS A 153 -16.84 -5.54 -16.64
C LYS A 153 -15.55 -6.29 -16.31
N LEU A 154 -15.24 -7.30 -17.12
CA LEU A 154 -13.91 -7.88 -17.13
C LEU A 154 -12.96 -6.97 -17.89
N THR A 155 -11.78 -6.74 -17.31
CA THR A 155 -10.68 -5.99 -17.89
C THR A 155 -9.49 -6.92 -18.02
N VAL A 156 -8.90 -7.00 -19.21
CA VAL A 156 -7.65 -7.73 -19.44
C VAL A 156 -6.55 -6.71 -19.68
N SER A 157 -5.51 -6.75 -18.86
CA SER A 157 -4.29 -5.97 -19.06
C SER A 157 -3.16 -6.89 -19.49
N LEU A 158 -2.54 -6.61 -20.62
CA LEU A 158 -1.35 -7.31 -21.05
C LEU A 158 -0.17 -6.94 -20.15
N ILE A 159 0.73 -7.89 -19.93
CA ILE A 159 1.96 -7.63 -19.19
C ILE A 159 2.89 -6.80 -20.05
N ASP A 160 3.30 -5.68 -19.50
CA ASP A 160 4.43 -4.89 -19.99
C ASP A 160 5.67 -5.30 -19.19
N GLN A 161 6.49 -6.15 -19.80
CA GLN A 161 7.67 -6.72 -19.14
C GLN A 161 8.69 -5.65 -18.77
N GLU A 162 8.86 -4.62 -19.60
CA GLU A 162 9.81 -3.54 -19.29
C GLU A 162 9.33 -2.74 -18.08
N LYS A 163 8.02 -2.48 -18.01
CA LYS A 163 7.40 -1.81 -16.87
C LYS A 163 7.48 -2.64 -15.59
N GLU A 164 7.18 -3.93 -15.63
CA GLU A 164 7.30 -4.80 -14.44
C GLU A 164 8.74 -4.85 -13.92
N VAL A 165 9.72 -4.99 -14.82
CA VAL A 165 11.14 -4.96 -14.45
C VAL A 165 11.55 -3.60 -13.86
N ALA A 166 11.03 -2.49 -14.39
CA ALA A 166 11.30 -1.16 -13.86
C ALA A 166 10.71 -0.99 -12.45
N ILE A 167 9.47 -1.44 -12.23
CA ILE A 167 8.81 -1.41 -10.92
C ILE A 167 9.59 -2.28 -9.93
N GLN A 168 9.92 -3.51 -10.30
CA GLN A 168 10.68 -4.43 -9.44
C GLN A 168 12.02 -3.80 -9.01
N ARG A 169 12.77 -3.19 -9.94
CA ARG A 169 14.00 -2.46 -9.62
C ARG A 169 13.78 -1.30 -8.65
N ASN A 170 12.67 -0.59 -8.75
CA ASN A 170 12.34 0.49 -7.81
C ASN A 170 12.09 -0.06 -6.41
N PHE A 171 11.38 -1.18 -6.28
CA PHE A 171 11.23 -1.89 -5.00
C PHE A 171 12.57 -2.32 -4.43
N GLU A 172 13.39 -3.03 -5.20
CA GLU A 172 14.71 -3.48 -4.75
C GLU A 172 15.60 -2.33 -4.26
N LYS A 173 15.62 -1.21 -4.99
CA LYS A 173 16.37 -0.01 -4.60
C LYS A 173 15.82 0.60 -3.32
N CYS A 174 14.51 0.78 -3.23
CA CYS A 174 13.84 1.34 -2.06
C CYS A 174 14.13 0.51 -0.80
N ILE A 175 14.00 -0.81 -0.90
CA ILE A 175 14.28 -1.74 0.21
C ILE A 175 15.74 -1.62 0.63
N LYS A 176 16.69 -1.65 -0.32
CA LYS A 176 18.12 -1.46 -0.02
C LYS A 176 18.41 -0.13 0.67
N VAL A 177 17.76 0.96 0.26
CA VAL A 177 17.90 2.28 0.88
C VAL A 177 17.42 2.23 2.33
N LEU A 178 16.24 1.67 2.60
CA LEU A 178 15.69 1.56 3.96
C LEU A 178 16.55 0.63 4.85
N GLU A 179 17.08 -0.45 4.28
CA GLU A 179 17.94 -1.41 4.98
C GLU A 179 19.38 -0.94 5.18
N SER A 180 19.82 0.12 4.47
CA SER A 180 21.18 0.65 4.57
C SER A 180 21.56 1.14 5.98
N LYS A 181 20.56 1.45 6.82
CA LYS A 181 20.72 1.81 8.23
C LYS A 181 19.97 0.82 9.12
N PRO A 182 20.48 -0.41 9.36
CA PRO A 182 19.74 -1.44 10.11
C PRO A 182 19.34 -1.02 11.52
N ARG A 183 20.10 -0.11 12.15
CA ARG A 183 19.79 0.47 13.47
C ARG A 183 18.53 1.32 13.50
N ASN A 184 18.02 1.72 12.34
CA ASN A 184 16.78 2.47 12.19
C ASN A 184 15.56 1.58 11.91
N ILE A 185 15.76 0.27 11.74
CA ILE A 185 14.66 -0.69 11.61
C ILE A 185 14.17 -1.04 13.00
N VAL A 186 12.86 -0.89 13.22
CA VAL A 186 12.22 -1.10 14.53
C VAL A 186 11.15 -2.18 14.41
N ALA A 187 11.22 -3.18 15.28
CA ALA A 187 10.19 -4.21 15.38
C ALA A 187 9.11 -3.78 16.39
N VAL A 188 7.85 -3.98 16.03
CA VAL A 188 6.69 -3.82 16.93
C VAL A 188 6.15 -5.20 17.25
N SER A 189 6.06 -5.55 18.53
CA SER A 189 5.49 -6.83 18.95
C SER A 189 3.98 -6.73 19.12
N SER A 190 3.27 -7.86 19.05
CA SER A 190 1.83 -7.90 19.33
C SER A 190 1.47 -7.41 20.74
N ALA A 191 2.38 -7.55 21.71
CA ALA A 191 2.19 -7.02 23.06
C ALA A 191 2.17 -5.49 23.10
N ASN A 192 2.83 -4.80 22.14
CA ASN A 192 2.76 -3.35 22.03
C ASN A 192 1.39 -2.85 21.54
N LYS A 193 0.53 -3.75 21.08
CA LYS A 193 -0.80 -3.47 20.53
C LYS A 193 -1.93 -4.04 21.39
N SER A 194 -1.61 -4.63 22.55
CA SER A 194 -2.58 -5.39 23.37
C SER A 194 -3.77 -4.54 23.80
N ASP A 195 -3.55 -3.24 23.98
CA ASP A 195 -4.51 -2.34 24.61
C ASP A 195 -5.38 -1.62 23.56
N CYS A 196 -5.11 -1.80 22.27
CA CYS A 196 -5.80 -1.13 21.17
C CYS A 196 -6.32 -2.13 20.13
N PHE A 197 -7.64 -2.37 20.14
CA PHE A 197 -8.28 -3.33 19.23
C PHE A 197 -8.07 -2.99 17.75
N SER A 198 -8.07 -1.70 17.39
CA SER A 198 -7.82 -1.26 16.02
C SER A 198 -6.40 -1.59 15.56
N GLU A 199 -5.41 -1.50 16.43
CA GLU A 199 -4.01 -1.81 16.08
C GLU A 199 -3.77 -3.31 15.88
N GLN A 200 -4.59 -4.15 16.53
CA GLN A 200 -4.55 -5.61 16.35
C GLN A 200 -5.17 -6.07 15.03
N THR A 201 -6.14 -5.31 14.51
CA THR A 201 -6.92 -5.69 13.33
C THR A 201 -6.42 -5.02 12.05
N VAL A 202 -5.88 -3.80 12.14
CA VAL A 202 -5.24 -3.11 11.02
C VAL A 202 -3.92 -3.82 10.67
N PRO A 203 -3.63 -4.03 9.37
CA PRO A 203 -2.35 -4.58 8.94
C PRO A 203 -1.17 -3.82 9.54
N SER A 204 -0.18 -4.55 10.09
CA SER A 204 0.94 -3.95 10.83
C SER A 204 1.69 -2.86 10.07
N ALA A 205 1.89 -3.04 8.76
CA ALA A 205 2.55 -2.05 7.91
C ALA A 205 1.80 -0.70 7.84
N LEU A 206 0.53 -0.64 8.23
CA LEU A 206 -0.31 0.56 8.21
C LEU A 206 -0.47 1.21 9.60
N CYS A 207 -0.11 0.52 10.68
CA CYS A 207 -0.32 1.03 12.05
C CYS A 207 0.97 1.10 12.89
N ASP A 208 1.98 0.27 12.62
CA ASP A 208 3.19 0.19 13.45
C ASP A 208 3.93 1.54 13.56
N ALA A 209 3.96 2.31 12.47
CA ALA A 209 4.55 3.65 12.49
C ALA A 209 3.86 4.58 13.50
N CYS A 210 2.52 4.55 13.56
CA CYS A 210 1.74 5.32 14.52
C CYS A 210 1.96 4.82 15.96
N VAL A 211 1.99 3.50 16.17
CA VAL A 211 2.25 2.90 17.49
C VAL A 211 3.61 3.34 18.03
N LEU A 212 4.62 3.34 17.17
CA LEU A 212 5.97 3.79 17.53
C LEU A 212 6.03 5.30 17.79
N ALA A 213 5.38 6.11 16.95
CA ALA A 213 5.31 7.56 17.14
C ALA A 213 4.65 7.94 18.48
N GLN A 214 3.53 7.28 18.81
CA GLN A 214 2.83 7.47 20.09
C GLN A 214 3.71 7.11 21.28
N LYS A 215 4.44 5.99 21.21
CA LYS A 215 5.35 5.56 22.28
C LYS A 215 6.46 6.59 22.54
N ASP A 216 6.93 7.23 21.49
CA ASP A 216 8.00 8.22 21.55
C ASP A 216 7.48 9.66 21.77
N ASN A 217 6.16 9.86 21.84
CA ASN A 217 5.49 11.15 21.92
C ASN A 217 5.90 12.13 20.79
N VAL A 218 6.01 11.62 19.56
CA VAL A 218 6.36 12.39 18.35
C VAL A 218 5.22 12.45 17.34
#